data_AF-A0A066U461-F1
#
_entry.id   AF-A0A066U461-F1
#
_cell.length_a   1.000
_cell.length_b   1.000
_cell.length_c   1.000
_cell.angle_alpha   90.00
_cell.angle_beta   90.00
_cell.angle_gamma   90.00
#
_symmetry.space_group_name_H-M   'P 1'
#
loop_
_entity.id
_entity.type
_entity.pdbx_description
1 polymer ?
#
loop_
_entity_poly.entity_id
_entity_poly.type
_entity_poly.pdbx_seq_one_letter_code
_entity_poly.pdbx_strand_id
1 'polypeptide(L)'
;MLIWGWRTRIYVLAMTTFLCGRCGNPASHAVRKAVTKFTLFFIPLFPISVKYTAQCTFCGIENRISKEDAVRLQAQEEQGQAQQQAAPGYPPHPSQPQGFPQQGYPPHPSQPQGLPQQGQFPQQGQ
;
A
#
# COMPACT_ATOMS: atom_id res chain seq x y z
N MET A 1 17.56 -41.10 -17.27
CA MET A 1 18.09 -39.99 -16.45
C MET A 1 16.89 -39.35 -15.74
N LEU A 2 16.89 -39.28 -14.41
CA LEU A 2 15.78 -38.72 -13.63
C LEU A 2 16.21 -37.35 -13.09
N ILE A 3 15.45 -36.29 -13.36
CA ILE A 3 15.77 -34.93 -12.88
C ILE A 3 14.75 -34.56 -11.81
N TRP A 4 15.23 -34.26 -10.60
CA TRP A 4 14.39 -33.82 -9.47
C TRP A 4 14.80 -32.43 -8.99
N GLY A 5 13.87 -31.71 -8.37
CA GLY A 5 14.08 -30.38 -7.81
C GLY A 5 12.92 -29.88 -6.97
N TRP A 6 13.01 -28.62 -6.53
CA TRP A 6 12.00 -27.94 -5.72
C TRP A 6 11.65 -26.59 -6.33
N ARG A 7 10.36 -26.26 -6.37
CA ARG A 7 9.90 -24.94 -6.83
C ARG A 7 9.02 -24.29 -5.79
N THR A 8 9.45 -23.14 -5.27
CA THR A 8 8.64 -22.34 -4.35
C THR A 8 7.92 -21.24 -5.11
N ARG A 9 6.61 -21.10 -4.88
CA ARG A 9 5.81 -19.96 -5.35
C ARG A 9 5.32 -19.17 -4.15
N ILE A 10 5.43 -17.85 -4.22
CA ILE A 10 4.98 -16.92 -3.19
C ILE A 10 3.72 -16.23 -3.70
N TYR A 11 2.67 -16.25 -2.89
CA TYR A 11 1.40 -15.58 -3.15
C TYR A 11 1.20 -14.54 -2.05
N VAL A 12 0.86 -13.31 -2.43
CA VAL A 12 0.38 -12.31 -1.47
C VAL A 12 -1.10 -12.58 -1.25
N LEU A 13 -1.49 -12.83 0.01
CA LEU A 13 -2.88 -13.09 0.38
C LEU A 13 -3.60 -11.82 0.80
N ALA A 14 -2.91 -10.94 1.52
CA ALA A 14 -3.45 -9.67 1.99
C ALA A 14 -2.34 -8.69 2.39
N MET A 15 -2.74 -7.44 2.59
CA MET A 15 -2.02 -6.24 2.99
C MET A 15 -2.82 -5.57 4.12
N THR A 16 -2.67 -6.11 5.33
CA THR A 16 -3.40 -5.60 6.51
C THR A 16 -2.56 -4.65 7.34
N THR A 17 -3.14 -3.59 7.87
CA THR A 17 -2.43 -2.66 8.77
C THR A 17 -2.64 -3.07 10.22
N PHE A 18 -1.55 -3.30 10.95
CA PHE A 18 -1.58 -3.53 12.39
C PHE A 18 -0.25 -3.08 13.03
N LEU A 19 -0.19 -3.08 14.36
CA LEU A 19 1.01 -2.68 15.10
C LEU A 19 2.12 -3.73 14.94
N CYS A 20 3.26 -3.35 14.40
CA CYS A 20 4.38 -4.27 14.29
C CYS A 20 5.01 -4.55 15.67
N GLY A 21 5.02 -5.80 16.12
CA GLY A 21 5.66 -6.18 17.39
C GLY A 21 7.18 -5.98 17.45
N ARG A 22 7.83 -5.67 16.31
CA ARG A 22 9.28 -5.40 16.26
C ARG A 22 9.61 -3.90 16.32
N CYS A 23 9.00 -3.09 15.46
CA CYS A 23 9.31 -1.65 15.38
C CYS A 23 8.31 -0.76 16.13
N GLY A 24 7.19 -1.30 16.60
CA GLY A 24 6.18 -0.56 17.35
C GLY A 24 5.32 0.39 16.52
N ASN A 25 5.51 0.45 15.20
CA ASN A 25 4.76 1.35 14.32
C ASN A 25 3.53 0.64 13.72
N PRO A 26 2.39 1.35 13.56
CA PRO A 26 1.28 0.86 12.76
C PRO A 26 1.73 0.82 11.30
N ALA A 27 1.85 -0.38 10.75
CA ALA A 27 2.37 -0.58 9.41
C ALA A 27 1.53 -1.63 8.68
N SER A 28 1.48 -1.50 7.35
CA SER A 28 0.91 -2.55 6.52
C SER A 28 1.81 -3.76 6.54
N HIS A 29 1.22 -4.93 6.69
CA HIS A 29 1.92 -6.20 6.70
C HIS A 29 1.45 -7.03 5.52
N ALA A 30 2.40 -7.36 4.64
CA ALA A 30 2.18 -8.23 3.51
C ALA A 30 2.08 -9.67 4.01
N VAL A 31 0.87 -10.22 4.05
CA VAL A 31 0.61 -11.62 4.34
C VAL A 31 0.93 -12.43 3.10
N ARG A 32 1.89 -13.33 3.20
CA ARG A 32 2.41 -14.14 2.10
C ARG A 32 2.23 -15.63 2.39
N LYS A 33 1.99 -16.39 1.33
CA LYS A 33 1.94 -17.84 1.32
C LYS A 33 3.01 -18.38 0.39
N ALA A 34 4.02 -19.02 0.95
CA ALA A 34 5.05 -19.73 0.20
C ALA A 34 4.69 -21.21 0.08
N VAL A 35 4.48 -21.68 -1.15
CA VAL A 35 4.17 -23.08 -1.45
C VAL A 35 5.36 -23.69 -2.20
N THR A 36 6.05 -24.61 -1.55
CA THR A 36 7.14 -25.38 -2.15
C THR A 36 6.58 -26.69 -2.71
N LYS A 37 6.76 -26.90 -4.01
CA LYS A 37 6.32 -28.10 -4.72
C LYS A 37 7.52 -28.95 -5.15
N PHE A 38 7.35 -30.27 -5.09
CA PHE A 38 8.30 -31.20 -5.69
C PHE A 38 8.20 -31.11 -7.21
N THR A 39 9.33 -31.01 -7.90
CA THR A 39 9.36 -31.05 -9.36
C THR A 39 10.11 -32.28 -9.83
N LEU A 40 9.46 -33.07 -10.70
CA LEU A 40 10.09 -34.18 -11.40
C LEU A 40 10.05 -33.85 -12.90
N PHE A 41 11.21 -33.89 -13.57
CA PHE A 41 11.33 -33.46 -14.97
C PHE A 41 10.72 -32.06 -15.22
N PHE A 42 10.94 -31.11 -14.30
CA PHE A 42 10.37 -29.75 -14.32
C PHE A 42 8.85 -29.64 -14.17
N ILE A 43 8.12 -30.76 -14.06
CA ILE A 43 6.68 -30.77 -13.80
C ILE A 43 6.45 -30.73 -12.28
N PRO A 44 5.76 -29.71 -11.74
CA PRO A 44 5.44 -29.65 -10.31
C PRO A 44 4.33 -30.65 -9.98
N LEU A 45 4.66 -31.70 -9.21
CA LEU A 45 3.73 -32.79 -8.92
C LEU A 45 2.86 -32.49 -7.70
N PHE A 46 3.47 -32.35 -6.51
CA PHE A 46 2.75 -32.16 -5.25
C PHE A 46 3.41 -31.09 -4.37
N PRO A 47 2.63 -30.33 -3.58
CA PRO A 47 3.16 -29.41 -2.57
C PRO A 47 3.75 -30.20 -1.39
N ILE A 48 4.98 -29.88 -1.01
CA ILE A 48 5.67 -30.51 0.12
C ILE A 48 5.58 -29.64 1.38
N SER A 49 5.62 -28.32 1.20
CA SER A 49 5.61 -27.37 2.31
C SER A 49 4.78 -26.14 1.96
N VAL A 50 3.98 -25.69 2.92
CA VAL A 50 3.26 -24.43 2.86
C VAL A 50 3.65 -23.62 4.09
N LYS A 51 4.12 -22.40 3.88
CA LYS A 51 4.49 -21.47 4.94
C LYS A 51 3.70 -20.18 4.78
N TYR A 52 3.22 -19.64 5.89
CA TYR A 52 2.55 -18.36 5.94
C TYR A 52 3.43 -17.37 6.70
N THR A 53 3.60 -16.19 6.14
CA THR A 53 4.43 -15.14 6.71
C THR A 53 3.75 -13.79 6.61
N ALA A 54 4.04 -12.90 7.56
CA ALA A 54 3.61 -11.51 7.54
C ALA A 54 4.85 -10.62 7.53
N GLN A 55 5.01 -9.82 6.48
CA GLN A 55 6.15 -8.93 6.33
C GLN A 55 5.75 -7.48 6.57
N CYS A 56 6.37 -6.82 7.55
CA CYS A 56 6.15 -5.40 7.82
C CYS A 56 6.72 -4.54 6.69
N THR A 57 5.91 -3.63 6.12
CA THR A 57 6.39 -2.71 5.08
C THR A 57 7.27 -1.58 5.63
N PHE A 58 7.27 -1.36 6.94
CA PHE A 58 8.08 -0.33 7.58
C PHE A 58 9.52 -0.78 7.87
N CYS A 59 9.68 -1.90 8.61
CA CYS A 59 11.00 -2.39 9.00
C CYS A 59 11.47 -3.63 8.22
N GLY A 60 10.64 -4.18 7.34
CA GLY A 60 10.97 -5.31 6.47
C GLY A 60 10.99 -6.68 7.16
N ILE A 61 10.78 -6.75 8.48
CA ILE A 61 10.83 -8.02 9.22
C ILE A 61 9.68 -8.94 8.82
N GLU A 62 10.00 -10.22 8.68
CA GLU A 62 9.05 -11.26 8.35
C GLU A 62 8.81 -12.17 9.55
N ASN A 63 7.55 -12.29 9.97
CA ASN A 63 7.15 -13.20 11.04
C ASN A 63 6.35 -14.36 10.46
N ARG A 64 6.62 -15.59 10.93
CA ARG A 64 5.76 -16.73 10.60
C ARG A 64 4.44 -16.61 11.32
N ILE A 65 3.35 -16.87 10.60
CA ILE A 65 2.00 -16.87 11.14
C ILE A 65 1.34 -18.22 10.93
N SER A 66 0.32 -18.51 11.73
CA SER A 66 -0.49 -19.72 11.56
C SER A 66 -1.31 -19.64 10.26
N LYS A 67 -1.80 -20.79 9.78
CA LYS A 67 -2.67 -20.82 8.60
C LYS A 67 -3.99 -20.12 8.93
N GLU A 68 -4.48 -20.30 10.15
CA GLU A 68 -5.75 -19.76 10.62
C GLU A 68 -5.70 -18.22 10.63
N ASP A 69 -4.59 -17.64 11.13
CA ASP A 69 -4.37 -16.20 11.10
C ASP A 69 -4.27 -15.66 9.68
N ALA A 70 -3.54 -16.35 8.79
CA ALA A 70 -3.40 -15.93 7.40
C ALA A 70 -4.76 -15.86 6.68
N VAL A 71 -5.61 -16.87 6.89
CA VAL A 71 -6.95 -16.92 6.29
C VAL A 71 -7.86 -15.83 6.87
N ARG A 72 -7.80 -15.60 8.19
CA ARG A 72 -8.56 -14.54 8.84
C ARG A 72 -8.17 -13.15 8.32
N LEU A 73 -6.87 -12.89 8.16
CA LEU A 73 -6.37 -11.63 7.62
C LEU A 73 -6.73 -11.45 6.14
N GLN A 74 -6.73 -12.53 5.36
CA GLN A 74 -7.22 -12.51 3.97
C GLN A 74 -8.69 -12.11 3.89
N ALA A 75 -9.55 -12.75 4.70
CA ALA A 75 -10.97 -12.44 4.73
C ALA A 75 -11.27 -11.00 5.14
N GLN A 76 -10.46 -10.41 6.04
CA GLN A 76 -10.59 -9.02 6.46
C GLN A 76 -10.29 -8.03 5.31
N GLU A 77 -9.29 -8.33 4.48
CA GLU A 77 -9.01 -7.51 3.29
C GLU A 77 -10.15 -7.58 2.27
N GLU A 78 -10.70 -8.78 2.02
CA GLU A 78 -11.83 -8.96 1.12
C GLU A 78 -13.06 -8.15 1.59
N GLN A 79 -13.33 -8.09 2.91
CA GLN A 79 -14.39 -7.27 3.48
C GLN A 79 -14.13 -5.76 3.33
N GLY A 80 -12.89 -5.31 3.58
CA GLY A 80 -12.50 -3.91 3.41
C GLY A 80 -12.60 -3.44 1.95
N GLN A 81 -12.26 -4.30 0.99
CA GLN A 81 -12.36 -4.00 -0.44
C GLN A 81 -13.81 -3.87 -0.92
N ALA A 82 -14.71 -4.72 -0.43
CA ALA A 82 -16.14 -4.65 -0.77
C ALA A 82 -16.78 -3.31 -0.35
N GLN A 83 -16.37 -2.74 0.79
CA GLN A 83 -16.85 -1.42 1.21
C GLN A 83 -16.31 -0.28 0.34
N GLN A 84 -15.13 -0.42 -0.26
CA GLN A 84 -14.53 0.59 -1.13
C GLN A 84 -15.14 0.59 -2.54
N GLN A 85 -15.69 -0.54 -2.98
CA GLN A 85 -16.41 -0.66 -4.26
C GLN A 85 -17.91 -0.32 -4.15
N ALA A 86 -18.44 -0.17 -2.94
CA ALA A 86 -19.82 0.23 -2.68
C ALA A 86 -19.96 1.75 -2.42
N ALA A 87 -19.07 2.58 -2.97
CA ALA A 87 -19.30 4.02 -2.99
C ALA A 87 -20.54 4.32 -3.87
N PRO A 88 -21.64 4.86 -3.32
CA PRO A 88 -22.81 5.24 -4.09
C PRO A 88 -22.41 6.28 -5.14
N GLY A 89 -22.88 6.08 -6.37
CA GLY A 89 -22.49 6.84 -7.55
C GLY A 89 -22.40 8.34 -7.31
N TYR A 90 -21.18 8.86 -7.40
CA TYR A 90 -20.98 10.25 -7.84
C TYR A 90 -21.25 10.27 -9.34
N PRO A 91 -22.15 11.12 -9.85
CA PRO A 91 -22.31 11.26 -11.29
C PRO A 91 -20.99 11.76 -11.92
N PRO A 92 -20.64 11.31 -13.13
CA PRO A 92 -19.50 11.86 -13.85
C PRO A 92 -19.75 13.34 -14.07
N HIS A 93 -18.89 14.19 -13.51
CA HIS A 93 -18.95 15.64 -13.72
C HIS A 93 -18.64 15.91 -15.19
N PRO A 94 -19.56 16.52 -15.96
CA PRO A 94 -19.24 16.94 -17.32
C PRO A 94 -18.25 18.11 -17.25
N SER A 95 -17.15 18.01 -18.00
CA SER A 95 -16.21 19.11 -18.22
C SER A 95 -16.93 20.24 -18.95
N GLN A 96 -17.39 21.25 -18.22
CA GLN A 96 -17.95 22.46 -18.80
C GLN A 96 -16.83 23.38 -19.31
N PRO A 97 -16.88 23.84 -20.57
CA PRO A 97 -16.01 24.92 -21.03
C PRO A 97 -16.45 26.23 -20.37
N GLN A 98 -15.50 26.88 -19.70
CA GLN A 98 -15.70 28.16 -19.02
C GLN A 98 -16.05 29.27 -20.04
N GLY A 99 -17.34 29.64 -20.09
CA GLY A 99 -17.83 30.90 -20.62
C GLY A 99 -18.35 31.75 -19.47
N PHE A 100 -17.65 32.82 -19.13
CA PHE A 100 -17.99 33.77 -18.08
C PHE A 100 -19.17 34.66 -18.51
N PRO A 101 -20.06 35.08 -17.59
CA PRO A 101 -19.93 36.46 -17.12
C PRO A 101 -20.08 36.64 -15.61
N GLN A 102 -19.33 37.62 -15.13
CA GLN A 102 -19.24 38.13 -13.75
C GLN A 102 -20.53 38.82 -13.32
N GLN A 103 -20.97 38.62 -12.07
CA GLN A 103 -21.71 39.64 -11.32
C GLN A 103 -21.71 39.36 -9.80
N GLY A 104 -20.89 40.15 -9.08
CA GLY A 104 -21.19 40.71 -7.76
C GLY A 104 -21.05 39.82 -6.51
N TYR A 105 -19.85 39.76 -5.91
CA TYR A 105 -19.68 39.40 -4.50
C TYR A 105 -19.25 40.62 -3.65
N PRO A 106 -19.72 40.75 -2.39
CA PRO A 106 -19.30 41.80 -1.47
C PRO A 106 -17.85 41.63 -0.97
N PRO A 107 -17.20 42.73 -0.53
CA PRO A 107 -15.76 42.76 -0.28
C PRO A 107 -15.34 42.04 1.00
N HIS A 108 -14.28 41.25 0.89
CA HIS A 108 -13.52 40.63 1.99
C HIS A 108 -12.57 41.67 2.61
N PRO A 109 -12.38 41.70 3.95
CA PRO A 109 -11.38 42.57 4.57
C PRO A 109 -9.96 42.08 4.27
N SER A 110 -9.11 43.06 3.94
CA SER A 110 -7.73 42.98 3.48
C SER A 110 -6.74 42.39 4.50
N GLN A 111 -5.87 41.48 4.04
CA GLN A 111 -4.61 41.12 4.71
C GLN A 111 -3.54 42.20 4.46
N PRO A 112 -2.69 42.55 5.44
CA PRO A 112 -1.62 43.51 5.22
C PRO A 112 -0.42 42.89 4.46
N GLN A 113 -0.06 43.57 3.38
CA GLN A 113 1.15 43.38 2.57
C GLN A 113 2.38 43.90 3.32
N GLY A 114 3.52 43.22 3.16
CA GLY A 114 4.81 43.75 3.64
C GLY A 114 6.00 42.83 3.44
N LEU A 115 6.41 42.60 2.19
CA LEU A 115 7.75 42.09 1.86
C LEU A 115 8.44 43.15 0.99
N PRO A 116 9.49 43.85 1.47
CA PRO A 116 10.38 44.57 0.60
C PRO A 116 11.51 43.68 0.09
N GLN A 117 11.75 43.85 -1.21
CA GLN A 117 12.81 43.28 -2.02
C GLN A 117 14.23 43.59 -1.52
N GLN A 118 15.11 42.63 -1.79
CA GLN A 118 16.48 42.77 -2.30
C GLN A 118 17.50 43.56 -1.47
N GLY A 119 18.51 42.83 -0.98
CA GLY A 119 19.75 43.41 -0.44
C GLY A 119 20.88 42.37 -0.39
N GLN A 120 21.64 42.31 -1.47
CA GLN A 120 23.10 42.09 -1.52
C GLN A 120 23.76 41.15 -0.51
N PHE A 121 24.26 40.00 -1.01
CA PHE A 121 25.33 39.24 -0.34
C PHE A 121 26.67 39.97 -0.50
N PRO A 122 27.49 40.07 0.55
CA PRO A 122 28.92 39.96 0.39
C PRO A 122 29.50 38.78 1.18
N GLN A 123 30.57 38.24 0.59
CA GLN A 123 31.46 37.21 1.09
C GLN A 123 32.09 37.53 2.45
N GLN A 124 32.78 36.50 2.97
CA GLN A 124 33.83 36.45 4.00
C GLN A 124 33.27 36.00 5.36
N GLY A 125 33.79 34.98 6.04
CA GLY A 125 35.10 34.34 5.97
C GLY A 125 35.57 34.16 7.42
N GLN A 126 35.70 32.91 7.86
CA GLN A 126 36.61 32.39 8.89
C GLN A 126 36.28 30.91 9.16
#